data_AF-A0A268FIY4-F1
#
_entry.id   AF-A0A268FIY4-F1
#
_cell.length_a   1.000
_cell.length_b   1.000
_cell.length_c   1.000
_cell.angle_alpha   90.00
_cell.angle_beta   90.00
_cell.angle_gamma   90.00
#
_symmetry.space_group_name_H-M   'P 1'
#
loop_
_entity.id
_entity.type
_entity.pdbx_description
1 polymer ?
#
loop_
_entity_poly.entity_id
_entity_poly.type
_entity_poly.pdbx_seq_one_letter_code
_entity_poly.pdbx_strand_id
1 'polypeptide(L)'
;MRNNGYIDGFIQITYYDHNITSEENNDDVELIWIGLLRMTLEYLENGSGETSYFMNDQTWKMERINTKPENQILFSIRNKQGKFAVAEQMFLKELLKSGEEFTKFISELSQPNSITVLEPVIMKIKKLVY
;
A
#
# COMPACT_ATOMS: atom_id res chain seq x y z
N MET A 1 -29.35 -0.59 9.22
CA MET A 1 -28.92 -1.76 8.43
C MET A 1 -27.48 -1.48 8.00
N ARG A 2 -26.50 -2.19 8.58
CA ARG A 2 -25.09 -2.07 8.18
C ARG A 2 -24.90 -2.96 6.94
N ASN A 3 -24.27 -2.44 5.89
CA ASN A 3 -23.90 -3.22 4.71
C ASN A 3 -22.87 -4.29 5.14
N ASN A 4 -23.26 -5.57 5.11
CA ASN A 4 -22.46 -6.73 5.50
C ASN A 4 -21.43 -7.13 4.42
N GLY A 5 -20.59 -6.22 3.94
CA GLY A 5 -19.74 -6.49 2.77
C GLY A 5 -18.34 -5.90 2.77
N TYR A 6 -17.88 -5.31 3.87
CA TYR A 6 -16.55 -4.69 3.94
C TYR A 6 -15.81 -5.21 5.17
N ILE A 7 -14.49 -5.35 5.03
CA ILE A 7 -13.60 -5.79 6.11
C ILE A 7 -12.89 -4.56 6.65
N ASP A 8 -13.27 -4.12 7.85
CA ASP A 8 -12.56 -3.03 8.54
C ASP A 8 -11.19 -3.54 9.00
N GLY A 9 -10.14 -2.75 8.76
CA GLY A 9 -8.78 -3.13 9.10
C GLY A 9 -7.77 -2.04 8.79
N PHE A 10 -6.49 -2.36 8.99
CA PHE A 10 -5.39 -1.46 8.66
C PHE A 10 -4.21 -2.26 8.13
N ILE A 11 -3.35 -1.60 7.35
CA ILE A 11 -2.06 -2.15 6.94
C ILE A 11 -1.03 -1.62 7.95
N GLN A 12 -0.30 -2.53 8.61
CA GLN A 12 0.83 -2.15 9.45
C GLN A 12 2.11 -2.13 8.63
N ILE A 13 2.72 -0.94 8.49
CA ILE A 13 4.01 -0.75 7.86
C ILE A 13 4.99 -0.34 8.97
N THR A 14 6.02 -1.16 9.16
CA THR A 14 7.06 -0.93 10.18
C THR A 14 8.43 -0.92 9.51
N TYR A 15 9.30 0.02 9.92
CA TYR A 15 10.66 0.12 9.42
C TYR A 15 11.63 0.52 10.53
N TYR A 16 12.66 -0.30 10.79
CA TYR A 16 13.61 -0.14 11.91
C TYR A 16 12.90 0.30 13.22
N ASP A 17 11.93 -0.50 13.66
CA ASP A 17 11.14 -0.30 14.89
C ASP A 17 10.22 0.93 14.91
N HIS A 18 10.11 1.68 13.80
CA HIS A 18 9.13 2.76 13.66
C HIS A 18 7.88 2.29 12.91
N ASN A 19 6.72 2.44 13.55
CA ASN A 19 5.43 2.27 12.90
C ASN A 19 5.14 3.49 12.01
N ILE A 20 5.13 3.27 10.70
CA ILE A 20 4.75 4.26 9.69
C ILE A 20 3.23 4.42 9.67
N THR A 21 2.52 3.29 9.80
CA THR A 21 1.05 3.21 9.91
C THR A 21 0.68 2.42 11.16
N SER A 22 -0.54 2.65 11.66
CA SER A 22 -1.07 2.05 12.89
C SER A 22 -2.58 1.87 12.80
N GLU A 23 -3.23 1.37 13.86
CA GLU A 23 -4.70 1.24 13.96
C GLU A 23 -5.46 2.55 13.72
N GLU A 24 -4.86 3.71 14.03
CA GLU A 24 -5.40 5.04 13.69
C GLU A 24 -5.57 5.29 12.18
N ASN A 25 -5.02 4.42 11.34
CA ASN A 25 -5.16 4.43 9.89
C ASN A 25 -6.17 3.38 9.40
N ASN A 26 -7.07 2.90 10.26
CA ASN A 26 -8.11 1.93 9.92
C ASN A 26 -9.17 2.53 8.99
N ASP A 27 -9.55 1.77 7.97
CA ASP A 27 -10.61 2.03 6.99
C ASP A 27 -11.05 0.66 6.41
N ASP A 28 -11.82 0.66 5.33
CA ASP A 28 -12.01 -0.52 4.49
C ASP A 28 -10.66 -1.03 3.99
N VAL A 29 -10.22 -2.17 4.52
CA VAL A 29 -8.87 -2.70 4.30
C VAL A 29 -8.64 -3.09 2.84
N GLU A 30 -9.70 -3.46 2.12
CA GLU A 30 -9.63 -3.77 0.70
C GLU A 30 -9.35 -2.50 -0.11
N LEU A 31 -10.02 -1.40 0.22
CA LEU A 31 -9.75 -0.09 -0.38
C LEU A 31 -8.35 0.42 -0.01
N ILE A 32 -7.89 0.21 1.23
CA ILE A 32 -6.52 0.56 1.64
C ILE A 32 -5.50 -0.16 0.74
N TRP A 33 -5.64 -1.49 0.58
CA TRP A 33 -4.76 -2.29 -0.28
C TRP A 33 -4.82 -1.87 -1.74
N ILE A 34 -6.01 -1.64 -2.29
CA ILE A 34 -6.17 -1.16 -3.68
C ILE A 34 -5.46 0.19 -3.87
N GLY A 35 -5.66 1.13 -2.94
CA GLY A 35 -5.01 2.45 -2.98
C GLY A 35 -3.49 2.35 -2.89
N LEU A 36 -2.98 1.54 -1.97
CA LEU A 36 -1.54 1.37 -1.76
C LEU A 36 -0.85 0.73 -2.98
N LEU A 37 -1.45 -0.30 -3.57
CA LEU A 37 -0.91 -0.97 -4.76
C LEU A 37 -0.97 -0.06 -6.00
N ARG A 38 -2.06 0.69 -6.20
CA ARG A 38 -2.15 1.67 -7.29
C ARG A 38 -1.14 2.80 -7.15
N MET A 39 -1.01 3.36 -5.95
CA MET A 39 0.02 4.36 -5.63
C MET A 39 1.43 3.83 -5.92
N THR A 40 1.70 2.57 -5.57
CA THR A 40 3.00 1.93 -5.86
C THR A 40 3.22 1.78 -7.35
N LEU A 41 2.20 1.40 -8.12
CA LEU A 41 2.30 1.30 -9.58
C LEU A 41 2.61 2.67 -10.21
N GLU A 42 1.90 3.73 -9.81
CA GLU A 42 2.17 5.10 -10.25
C GLU A 42 3.59 5.54 -9.89
N TYR A 43 4.05 5.20 -8.67
CA TYR A 43 5.42 5.45 -8.23
C TYR A 43 6.45 4.77 -9.14
N LEU A 44 6.23 3.52 -9.53
CA LEU A 44 7.16 2.79 -10.40
C LEU A 44 7.21 3.40 -11.80
N GLU A 45 6.06 3.83 -12.33
CA GLU A 45 5.93 4.43 -13.67
C GLU A 45 6.48 5.86 -13.72
N ASN A 46 6.22 6.68 -12.71
CA ASN A 46 6.43 8.13 -12.76
C ASN A 46 7.48 8.66 -11.76
N GLY A 47 7.96 7.81 -10.84
CA GLY A 47 8.81 8.22 -9.72
C GLY A 47 8.05 8.86 -8.54
N SER A 48 6.72 8.98 -8.65
CA SER A 48 5.84 9.41 -7.56
C SER A 48 4.44 8.84 -7.73
N GLY A 49 3.76 8.55 -6.62
CA GLY A 49 2.35 8.16 -6.60
C GLY A 49 1.65 8.72 -5.37
N GLU A 50 0.33 8.87 -5.46
CA GLU A 50 -0.50 9.36 -4.36
C GLU A 50 -1.83 8.60 -4.30
N THR A 51 -2.35 8.40 -3.09
CA THR A 51 -3.71 7.89 -2.90
C THR A 51 -4.37 8.58 -1.72
N SER A 52 -5.68 8.80 -1.81
CA SER A 52 -6.48 9.44 -0.77
C SER A 52 -7.59 8.50 -0.32
N TYR A 53 -7.73 8.35 1.00
CA TYR A 53 -8.69 7.46 1.63
C TYR A 53 -9.86 8.23 2.25
N PHE A 54 -11.05 7.63 2.20
CA PHE A 54 -12.33 8.32 2.45
C PHE A 54 -12.67 8.50 3.94
N MET A 55 -12.32 7.57 4.84
CA MET A 55 -12.82 7.65 6.23
C MET A 55 -12.00 8.60 7.12
N ASN A 56 -10.77 8.94 6.76
CA ASN A 56 -9.85 9.69 7.63
C ASN A 56 -9.20 10.93 7.00
N ASP A 57 -9.65 11.35 5.81
CA ASP A 57 -9.01 12.42 5.02
C ASP A 57 -7.48 12.25 4.90
N GLN A 58 -7.04 10.99 4.86
CA GLN A 58 -5.62 10.63 4.81
C GLN A 58 -5.17 10.53 3.37
N THR A 59 -4.16 11.30 3.01
CA THR A 59 -3.47 11.18 1.73
C THR A 59 -2.12 10.52 1.96
N TRP A 60 -1.89 9.37 1.35
CA TRP A 60 -0.59 8.71 1.36
C TRP A 60 0.15 9.05 0.08
N LYS A 61 1.47 9.22 0.17
CA LYS A 61 2.33 9.57 -0.97
C LYS A 61 3.63 8.80 -0.94
N MET A 62 4.06 8.34 -2.11
CA MET A 62 5.40 7.79 -2.37
C MET A 62 6.15 8.68 -3.35
N GLU A 63 7.40 9.03 -3.05
CA GLU A 63 8.27 9.80 -3.94
C GLU A 63 9.66 9.17 -4.01
N ARG A 64 10.27 9.13 -5.20
CA ARG A 64 11.59 8.52 -5.38
C ARG A 64 12.67 9.49 -4.91
N ILE A 65 13.55 9.01 -4.05
CA ILE A 65 14.80 9.67 -3.71
C ILE A 65 15.94 8.87 -4.33
N ASN A 66 16.61 9.46 -5.31
CA ASN A 66 17.80 8.86 -5.92
C ASN A 66 18.99 9.03 -4.97
N THR A 67 19.34 7.96 -4.26
CA THR A 67 20.47 7.89 -3.33
C THR A 67 21.51 6.87 -3.82
N LYS A 68 22.71 6.92 -3.24
CA LYS A 68 23.76 5.89 -3.45
C LYS A 68 24.05 5.21 -2.10
N PRO A 69 24.26 3.87 -2.07
CA PRO A 69 24.29 2.95 -3.20
C PRO A 69 22.91 2.46 -3.69
N GLU A 70 21.85 2.67 -2.91
CA GLU A 70 20.49 2.20 -3.20
C GLU A 70 19.53 3.39 -3.18
N ASN A 71 18.52 3.39 -4.05
CA ASN A 71 17.41 4.34 -4.02
C ASN A 71 16.56 4.19 -2.77
N GLN A 72 15.88 5.26 -2.40
CA GLN A 72 14.93 5.26 -1.28
C GLN A 72 13.55 5.72 -1.77
N ILE A 73 12.51 5.21 -1.11
CA ILE A 73 11.15 5.73 -1.22
C ILE A 73 10.94 6.67 -0.04
N LEU A 74 10.51 7.90 -0.33
CA LEU A 74 9.96 8.81 0.66
C LEU A 74 8.47 8.54 0.78
N PHE A 75 8.09 7.86 1.86
CA PHE A 75 6.69 7.59 2.18
C PHE A 75 6.17 8.66 3.14
N SER A 76 4.99 9.22 2.87
CA SER A 76 4.39 10.24 3.74
C SER A 76 2.88 10.09 3.83
N ILE A 77 2.33 10.47 5.00
CA ILE A 77 0.89 10.47 5.28
C ILE A 77 0.50 11.90 5.65
N ARG A 78 -0.22 12.58 4.75
CA ARG A 78 -0.75 13.93 4.98
C ARG A 78 -1.72 13.85 6.18
N ASN A 79 -1.39 14.58 7.25
CA ASN A 79 -2.01 14.60 8.61
C ASN A 79 -1.23 13.89 9.72
N LYS A 80 -0.19 13.09 9.41
CA LYS A 80 0.82 12.68 10.40
C LYS A 80 2.12 13.45 10.15
N GLN A 81 2.76 13.94 11.20
CA GLN A 81 4.10 14.54 11.10
C GLN A 81 5.14 13.42 10.91
N GLY A 82 5.23 12.87 9.70
CA GLY A 82 6.19 11.82 9.40
C GLY A 82 6.40 11.67 7.89
N LYS A 83 7.63 11.95 7.45
CA LYS A 83 8.15 11.46 6.18
C LYS A 83 9.15 10.38 6.51
N PHE A 84 8.99 9.20 5.92
CA PHE A 84 9.80 8.03 6.20
C PHE A 84 10.56 7.66 4.94
N ALA A 85 11.89 7.60 5.05
CA ALA A 85 12.74 7.12 3.97
C ALA A 85 12.98 5.62 4.18
N VAL A 86 12.52 4.81 3.23
CA VAL A 86 12.68 3.35 3.25
C VAL A 86 13.49 2.88 2.05
N ALA A 87 14.27 1.81 2.21
CA ALA A 87 15.02 1.22 1.10
C ALA A 87 14.07 0.70 0.01
N GLU A 88 14.25 1.16 -1.24
CA GLU A 88 13.28 0.92 -2.33
C GLU A 88 13.08 -0.57 -2.59
N GLN A 89 14.14 -1.36 -2.74
CA GLN A 89 13.97 -2.78 -3.09
C GLN A 89 13.36 -3.58 -1.95
N MET A 90 13.79 -3.33 -0.71
CA MET A 90 13.27 -4.05 0.45
C MET A 90 11.77 -3.78 0.63
N PHE A 91 11.37 -2.50 0.54
CA PHE A 91 9.98 -2.10 0.67
C PHE A 91 9.10 -2.74 -0.41
N LEU A 92 9.51 -2.67 -1.68
CA LEU A 92 8.72 -3.19 -2.80
C LEU A 92 8.57 -4.73 -2.73
N LYS A 93 9.58 -5.45 -2.27
CA LYS A 93 9.52 -6.91 -2.10
C LYS A 93 8.54 -7.31 -1.00
N GLU A 94 8.61 -6.67 0.17
CA GLU A 94 7.69 -6.94 1.28
C GLU A 94 6.25 -6.51 0.94
N LEU A 95 6.08 -5.39 0.23
CA LEU A 95 4.77 -4.96 -0.27
C LEU A 95 4.16 -6.00 -1.21
N LEU A 96 4.93 -6.49 -2.19
CA LEU A 96 4.45 -7.51 -3.14
C LEU A 96 4.05 -8.79 -2.43
N LYS A 97 4.91 -9.30 -1.55
CA LYS A 97 4.63 -10.51 -0.76
C LYS A 97 3.35 -10.35 0.07
N SER A 98 3.24 -9.25 0.79
CA SER A 98 2.08 -8.97 1.64
C SER A 98 0.79 -8.78 0.83
N GLY A 99 0.88 -8.14 -0.34
CA GLY A 99 -0.25 -7.99 -1.26
C GLY A 99 -0.71 -9.31 -1.87
N GLU A 100 0.22 -10.21 -2.22
CA GLU A 100 -0.09 -11.57 -2.67
C GLU A 100 -0.79 -12.38 -1.55
N GLU A 101 -0.29 -12.32 -0.31
CA GLU A 101 -0.90 -12.96 0.86
C GLU A 101 -2.31 -12.44 1.14
N PHE A 102 -2.50 -11.12 1.12
CA PHE A 102 -3.83 -10.50 1.31
C PHE A 102 -4.81 -10.88 0.21
N THR A 103 -4.39 -10.84 -1.06
CA THR A 103 -5.25 -11.18 -2.19
C THR A 103 -5.72 -12.63 -2.11
N LYS A 104 -4.81 -13.54 -1.74
CA LYS A 104 -5.16 -14.95 -1.47
C LYS A 104 -6.19 -15.06 -0.34
N PHE A 105 -5.98 -14.39 0.78
CA PHE A 105 -6.92 -14.37 1.90
C PHE A 105 -8.33 -13.89 1.48
N ILE A 106 -8.43 -12.77 0.75
CA ILE A 106 -9.72 -12.24 0.27
C ILE A 106 -10.40 -13.21 -0.70
N SER A 107 -9.63 -13.89 -1.56
CA SER A 107 -10.19 -14.91 -2.47
C SER A 107 -10.81 -16.10 -1.75
N GLU A 108 -10.24 -16.49 -0.60
CA GLU A 108 -10.78 -17.56 0.25
C GLU A 108 -12.05 -17.12 0.99
N LEU A 109 -12.20 -15.82 1.29
CA LEU A 109 -13.38 -15.26 1.95
C LEU A 109 -14.63 -15.13 1.07
N SER A 110 -14.58 -15.59 -0.19
CA SER A 110 -15.71 -15.54 -1.13
C SER A 110 -16.24 -14.11 -1.37
N GLN A 111 -15.36 -13.09 -1.34
CA GLN A 111 -15.70 -11.71 -1.71
C GLN A 111 -15.19 -11.40 -3.14
N PRO A 112 -16.02 -11.56 -4.19
CA PRO A 112 -15.56 -11.57 -5.57
C PRO A 112 -15.15 -10.21 -6.14
N ASN A 113 -15.61 -9.09 -5.56
CA ASN A 113 -15.48 -7.78 -6.19
C ASN A 113 -14.03 -7.27 -6.19
N SER A 114 -13.26 -7.52 -5.12
CA SER A 114 -11.93 -6.92 -4.94
C SER A 114 -10.80 -7.71 -5.61
N ILE A 115 -10.96 -9.03 -5.76
CA ILE A 115 -9.98 -9.92 -6.43
C ILE A 115 -9.73 -9.49 -7.87
N THR A 116 -10.80 -9.16 -8.60
CA THR A 116 -10.74 -8.73 -10.01
C THR A 116 -9.92 -7.44 -10.21
N VAL A 117 -9.72 -6.67 -9.15
CA VAL A 117 -8.92 -5.44 -9.16
C VAL A 117 -7.49 -5.68 -8.64
N LEU A 118 -7.31 -6.49 -7.60
CA LEU A 118 -6.02 -6.71 -6.94
C LEU A 118 -5.03 -7.53 -7.78
N GLU A 119 -5.46 -8.69 -8.31
CA GLU A 119 -4.55 -9.60 -9.04
C GLU A 119 -3.88 -8.95 -10.25
N PRO A 120 -4.59 -8.19 -11.12
CA PRO A 120 -3.95 -7.54 -12.25
C PRO A 120 -2.92 -6.49 -11.84
N VAL A 121 -3.15 -5.78 -10.73
CA VAL A 121 -2.22 -4.74 -10.23
C VAL A 121 -0.96 -5.39 -9.68
N ILE A 122 -1.09 -6.46 -8.89
CA ILE A 122 0.06 -7.22 -8.35
C ILE A 122 0.93 -7.77 -9.48
N MET A 123 0.31 -8.36 -10.51
CA MET A 123 1.06 -8.87 -11.67
C MET A 123 1.85 -7.79 -12.41
N LYS A 124 1.32 -6.56 -12.50
CA LYS A 124 2.04 -5.43 -13.10
C LYS A 124 3.23 -5.01 -12.25
N ILE A 125 3.04 -4.85 -10.95
CA ILE A 125 4.12 -4.49 -10.01
C ILE A 125 5.24 -5.54 -10.07
N LYS A 126 4.88 -6.83 -10.06
CA LYS A 126 5.85 -7.94 -10.11
C LYS A 126 6.78 -7.89 -11.33
N LYS A 127 6.26 -7.52 -12.50
CA LYS A 127 7.05 -7.36 -13.75
C LYS A 127 8.00 -6.16 -13.76
N LEU A 128 7.78 -5.19 -12.87
CA LEU A 128 8.59 -3.97 -12.77
C LEU A 128 9.65 -4.09 -11.67
N VAL A 129 9.39 -4.92 -10.65
CA VAL A 129 10.29 -5.14 -9.51
C VAL A 129 11.34 -6.23 -9.78
N TYR A 130 10.96 -7.27 -10.53
CA TYR A 130 11.83 -8.39 -10.91
C TYR A 130 12.15 -8.34 -12.41
#